data_AF-A0A8T0LHB7-F1
#
_entry.id   AF-A0A8T0LHB7-F1
#
_cell.length_a   1.000
_cell.length_b   1.000
_cell.length_c   1.000
_cell.angle_alpha   90.00
_cell.angle_beta   90.00
_cell.angle_gamma   90.00
#
_symmetry.space_group_name_H-M   'P 1'
#
loop_
_entity.id
_entity.type
_entity.pdbx_description
1 polymer ?
#
loop_
_entity_poly.entity_id
_entity_poly.type
_entity_poly.pdbx_seq_one_letter_code
_entity_poly.pdbx_strand_id
1 'polypeptide(L)'
;MADYTEATTPKAGNTTAFDEANKAAARLIKPKALLYTSALLSWLQPFQSGWSTSQTNLSQYNDTDECNARPVAEDTCLMFPGHSKLEWTFAVNAWIFGAMIGSLCCGHFSDRLGRKKVLMGNCIFMIVGGVVEASVSNVWAFAAGRLIAGISSGTATATIGGYVNELSPPHMRNTL
;
A
#
# COMPACT_ATOMS: atom_id res chain seq x y z
N MET A 1 -28.07 -17.02 -35.27
CA MET A 1 -28.09 -17.03 -33.80
C MET A 1 -26.86 -17.81 -33.36
N ALA A 2 -25.95 -17.19 -32.63
CA ALA A 2 -24.74 -17.86 -32.15
C ALA A 2 -25.15 -18.85 -31.05
N ASP A 3 -24.80 -20.11 -31.23
CA ASP A 3 -25.01 -21.18 -30.25
C ASP A 3 -23.99 -20.99 -29.12
N TYR A 4 -24.43 -20.52 -27.96
CA TYR A 4 -23.59 -20.44 -26.77
C TYR A 4 -23.83 -21.68 -25.93
N THR A 5 -22.85 -22.58 -25.90
CA THR A 5 -22.77 -23.66 -24.90
C THR A 5 -22.66 -23.04 -23.51
N GLU A 6 -23.73 -23.18 -22.73
CA GLU A 6 -23.80 -22.76 -21.34
C GLU A 6 -22.77 -23.56 -20.52
N ALA A 7 -21.68 -22.90 -20.09
CA ALA A 7 -20.68 -23.52 -19.24
C ALA A 7 -21.30 -23.78 -17.86
N THR A 8 -21.80 -24.99 -17.64
CA THR A 8 -22.35 -25.41 -16.35
C THR A 8 -21.22 -25.61 -15.35
N THR A 9 -21.25 -24.87 -14.24
CA THR A 9 -20.37 -25.11 -13.10
C THR A 9 -20.58 -26.54 -12.61
N PRO A 10 -19.53 -27.38 -12.49
CA PRO A 10 -19.70 -28.77 -12.07
C PRO A 10 -20.39 -28.83 -10.70
N LYS A 11 -21.53 -29.53 -10.64
CA LYS A 11 -22.25 -29.78 -9.37
C LYS A 11 -21.32 -30.53 -8.42
N ALA A 12 -21.33 -30.13 -7.15
CA ALA A 12 -20.43 -30.58 -6.07
C ALA A 12 -20.34 -32.11 -5.84
N GLY A 13 -21.18 -32.92 -6.49
CA GLY A 13 -21.17 -34.38 -6.41
C GLY A 13 -20.26 -35.09 -7.42
N ASN A 14 -19.74 -34.41 -8.45
CA ASN A 14 -18.86 -35.01 -9.46
C ASN A 14 -17.44 -34.44 -9.38
N THR A 15 -16.73 -34.70 -8.28
CA THR A 15 -15.27 -34.61 -8.29
C THR A 15 -14.75 -35.66 -9.27
N THR A 16 -14.42 -35.24 -10.49
CA THR A 16 -13.75 -36.14 -11.44
C THR A 16 -12.45 -36.63 -10.81
N ALA A 17 -12.07 -37.89 -11.02
CA ALA A 17 -10.83 -38.45 -10.44
C ALA A 17 -9.57 -37.61 -10.79
N PHE A 18 -9.63 -36.90 -11.92
CA PHE A 18 -8.64 -35.93 -12.36
C PHE A 18 -8.48 -34.74 -11.39
N ASP A 19 -9.59 -34.27 -10.78
CA ASP A 19 -9.60 -33.14 -9.87
C ASP A 19 -9.00 -33.50 -8.49
N GLU A 20 -9.29 -34.70 -8.00
CA GLU A 20 -8.65 -35.24 -6.77
C GLU A 20 -7.15 -35.50 -6.97
N ALA A 21 -6.75 -36.03 -8.13
CA ALA A 21 -5.34 -36.22 -8.46
C ALA A 21 -4.57 -34.90 -8.54
N ASN A 22 -5.18 -33.85 -9.13
CA ASN A 22 -4.60 -32.50 -9.18
C ASN A 22 -4.51 -31.87 -7.78
N LYS A 23 -5.53 -32.03 -6.92
CA LYS A 23 -5.48 -31.57 -5.52
C LYS A 23 -4.38 -32.30 -4.74
N ALA A 24 -4.24 -33.61 -4.93
CA ALA A 24 -3.18 -34.40 -4.30
C ALA A 24 -1.79 -33.96 -4.78
N ALA A 25 -1.60 -33.73 -6.08
CA ALA A 25 -0.35 -33.21 -6.65
C ALA A 25 -0.04 -31.79 -6.15
N ALA A 26 -1.05 -30.91 -6.03
CA ALA A 26 -0.88 -29.54 -5.53
C ALA A 26 -0.45 -29.49 -4.06
N ARG A 27 -0.81 -30.49 -3.24
CA ARG A 27 -0.36 -30.63 -1.84
C ARG A 27 1.12 -31.04 -1.73
N LEU A 28 1.69 -31.65 -2.78
CA LEU A 28 3.10 -32.05 -2.80
C LEU A 28 4.05 -30.89 -3.15
N ILE A 29 3.53 -29.77 -3.64
CA ILE A 29 4.32 -28.58 -3.98
C ILE A 29 4.82 -27.91 -2.71
N LYS A 30 6.07 -28.16 -2.34
CA LYS A 30 6.66 -27.54 -1.14
C LYS A 30 6.90 -26.04 -1.36
N PRO A 31 6.54 -25.17 -0.39
CA PRO A 31 6.84 -23.75 -0.48
C PRO A 31 8.36 -23.54 -0.46
N LYS A 32 8.86 -22.76 -1.43
CA LYS A 32 10.27 -22.37 -1.49
C LYS A 32 10.53 -21.24 -0.51
N ALA A 33 11.76 -21.14 0.02
CA ALA A 33 12.19 -20.04 0.89
C ALA A 33 11.88 -18.65 0.31
N LEU A 34 11.91 -18.53 -1.02
CA LEU A 34 11.54 -17.32 -1.75
C LEU A 34 10.15 -16.78 -1.37
N LEU A 35 9.14 -17.65 -1.23
CA LEU A 35 7.77 -17.26 -0.85
C LEU A 35 7.76 -16.58 0.52
N TYR A 36 8.40 -17.20 1.51
CA TYR A 36 8.48 -16.65 2.86
C TYR A 36 9.24 -15.32 2.89
N THR A 37 10.34 -15.20 2.15
CA THR A 37 11.08 -13.93 2.07
C THR A 37 10.25 -12.81 1.42
N SER A 38 9.50 -13.11 0.36
CA SER A 38 8.63 -12.12 -0.27
C SER A 38 7.42 -11.75 0.58
N ALA A 39 6.87 -12.70 1.34
CA ALA A 39 5.77 -12.45 2.26
C ALA A 39 6.23 -11.57 3.42
N LEU A 40 7.40 -11.85 3.98
CA LEU A 40 8.00 -11.06 5.05
C LEU A 40 8.32 -9.63 4.60
N LEU A 41 8.89 -9.46 3.40
CA LEU A 41 9.09 -8.13 2.80
C LEU A 41 7.77 -7.41 2.55
N SER A 42 6.72 -8.14 2.19
CA SER A 42 5.38 -7.58 1.98
C SER A 42 4.75 -7.09 3.29
N TRP A 43 5.05 -7.71 4.43
CA TRP A 43 4.57 -7.27 5.74
C TRP A 43 5.23 -5.99 6.26
N LEU A 44 6.35 -5.57 5.67
CA LEU A 44 6.91 -4.24 5.95
C LEU A 44 5.99 -3.12 5.45
N GLN A 45 5.15 -3.38 4.45
CA GLN A 45 4.25 -2.38 3.89
C GLN A 45 3.17 -1.92 4.89
N PRO A 46 2.40 -2.81 5.55
CA PRO A 46 1.48 -2.41 6.62
C PRO A 46 2.14 -1.57 7.72
N PHE A 47 3.36 -1.93 8.12
CA PHE A 47 4.13 -1.16 9.10
C PHE A 47 4.44 0.26 8.60
N GLN A 48 4.92 0.38 7.36
CA GLN A 48 5.20 1.67 6.73
C GLN A 48 3.94 2.54 6.60
N SER A 49 2.83 1.95 6.16
CA SER A 49 1.54 2.65 6.06
C SER A 49 1.03 3.12 7.43
N GLY A 50 1.14 2.26 8.45
CA GLY A 50 0.75 2.60 9.82
C GLY A 50 1.58 3.75 10.37
N TRP A 51 2.90 3.67 10.25
CA TRP A 51 3.83 4.73 10.66
C TRP A 51 3.52 6.06 9.96
N SER A 52 3.34 6.03 8.64
CA SER A 52 3.11 7.25 7.85
C SER A 52 1.78 7.94 8.21
N THR A 53 0.76 7.16 8.60
CA THR A 53 -0.54 7.69 9.03
C THR A 53 -0.49 8.24 10.46
N SER A 54 0.28 7.61 11.36
CA SER A 54 0.28 7.96 12.79
C SER A 54 1.29 9.03 13.16
N GLN A 55 2.41 9.15 12.44
CA GLN A 55 3.50 10.06 12.81
C GLN A 55 3.06 11.53 12.91
N THR A 56 2.06 11.96 12.13
CA THR A 56 1.52 13.33 12.17
C THR A 56 0.51 13.58 13.28
N ASN A 57 0.11 12.56 14.02
CA ASN A 57 -0.87 12.69 15.09
C ASN A 57 -0.24 13.08 16.44
N LEU A 58 1.08 13.28 16.47
CA LEU A 58 1.77 13.75 17.66
C LEU A 58 1.36 15.20 17.94
N SER A 59 0.84 15.49 19.15
CA SER A 59 0.34 16.82 19.52
C SER A 59 1.40 17.91 19.41
N GLN A 60 2.67 17.56 19.66
CA GLN A 60 3.83 18.47 19.52
C GLN A 60 4.03 18.97 18.08
N TYR A 61 3.47 18.29 17.07
CA TYR A 61 3.52 18.73 15.68
C TYR A 61 2.39 19.68 15.31
N ASN A 62 1.22 19.54 15.91
CA ASN A 62 0.06 20.36 15.62
C ASN A 62 -0.91 20.38 16.81
N ASP A 63 -0.77 21.41 17.64
CA ASP A 63 -1.74 21.83 18.64
C ASP A 63 -2.21 23.24 18.30
N THR A 64 -3.53 23.43 18.24
CA THR A 64 -4.11 24.71 17.79
C THR A 64 -3.83 25.85 18.74
N ASP A 65 -3.77 25.59 20.04
CA ASP A 65 -3.60 26.64 21.04
C ASP A 65 -2.12 27.04 21.11
N GLU A 66 -1.22 26.05 21.04
CA GLU A 66 0.23 26.29 21.03
C GLU A 66 0.72 26.94 19.74
N CYS A 67 0.25 26.48 18.56
CA CYS A 67 0.68 27.06 17.27
C CYS A 67 0.13 28.47 17.03
N ASN A 68 -0.98 28.87 17.68
CA ASN A 68 -1.54 30.23 17.57
C ASN A 68 -0.96 31.23 18.58
N ALA A 69 -0.24 30.77 19.61
CA ALA A 69 0.40 31.63 20.59
C ALA A 69 1.47 32.53 19.93
N ARG A 70 1.55 33.79 20.36
CA ARG A 70 2.61 34.72 19.92
C ARG A 70 3.32 35.35 21.12
N PRO A 71 4.62 35.05 21.34
CA PRO A 71 5.46 34.11 20.60
C PRO A 71 5.04 32.65 20.79
N VAL A 72 5.34 31.79 19.81
CA VAL A 72 5.17 30.33 19.94
C VAL A 72 6.14 29.84 21.02
N ALA A 73 5.68 29.00 21.95
CA ALA A 73 6.51 28.50 23.04
C ALA A 73 7.66 27.63 22.49
N GLU A 74 8.80 27.60 23.19
CA GLU A 74 9.90 26.70 22.83
C GLU A 74 9.44 25.24 22.97
N ASP A 75 9.91 24.36 22.08
CA ASP A 75 9.56 22.94 21.96
C ASP A 75 8.08 22.61 21.60
N THR A 76 7.26 23.61 21.27
CA THR A 76 5.90 23.41 20.76
C THR A 76 5.80 23.77 19.28
N CYS A 77 4.81 23.21 18.57
CA CYS A 77 4.60 23.44 17.13
C CYS A 77 5.87 23.16 16.27
N LEU A 78 6.54 22.03 16.53
CA LEU A 78 7.86 21.72 15.96
C LEU A 78 7.86 21.63 14.43
N MET A 79 6.78 21.12 13.84
CA MET A 79 6.63 21.07 12.38
C MET A 79 6.07 22.40 11.85
N PHE A 80 6.88 23.10 11.06
CA PHE A 80 6.51 24.32 10.35
C PHE A 80 5.87 25.39 11.27
N PRO A 81 6.64 26.06 12.14
CA PRO A 81 6.10 27.03 13.10
C PRO A 81 5.26 28.12 12.41
N GLY A 82 4.06 28.39 12.94
CA GLY A 82 3.15 29.41 12.42
C GLY A 82 2.24 28.97 11.26
N HIS A 83 2.16 27.66 10.98
CA HIS A 83 1.17 27.11 10.05
C HIS A 83 -0.26 27.26 10.58
N SER A 84 -1.22 27.36 9.67
CA SER A 84 -2.64 27.32 10.03
C SER A 84 -3.16 25.89 10.16
N LYS A 85 -4.24 25.71 10.96
CA LYS A 85 -4.93 24.42 11.10
C LYS A 85 -5.35 23.82 9.74
N LEU A 86 -5.75 24.68 8.79
CA LEU A 86 -6.15 24.26 7.45
C LEU A 86 -4.97 23.71 6.66
N GLU A 87 -3.82 24.40 6.67
CA GLU A 87 -2.60 23.94 5.99
C GLU A 87 -2.13 22.60 6.52
N TRP A 88 -2.13 22.41 7.84
CA TRP A 88 -1.80 21.12 8.45
C TRP A 88 -2.79 20.02 8.02
N THR A 89 -4.09 20.32 8.02
CA THR A 89 -5.13 19.38 7.61
C THR A 89 -4.92 18.92 6.15
N PHE A 90 -4.55 19.83 5.25
CA PHE A 90 -4.21 19.46 3.87
C PHE A 90 -2.95 18.60 3.81
N ALA A 91 -1.91 18.94 4.57
CA ALA A 91 -0.66 18.18 4.61
C ALA A 91 -0.85 16.73 5.11
N VAL A 92 -1.71 16.53 6.11
CA VAL A 92 -2.04 15.18 6.64
C VAL A 92 -2.90 14.39 5.63
N ASN A 93 -3.95 15.00 5.09
CA ASN A 93 -4.87 14.33 4.19
C ASN A 93 -4.29 14.05 2.79
N ALA A 94 -3.25 14.79 2.37
CA ALA A 94 -2.57 14.58 1.10
C ALA A 94 -2.07 13.13 0.94
N TRP A 95 -1.64 12.48 2.03
CA TRP A 95 -1.19 11.09 1.99
C TRP A 95 -2.33 10.12 1.66
N ILE A 96 -3.48 10.23 2.35
CA ILE A 96 -4.65 9.39 2.10
C ILE A 96 -5.20 9.62 0.69
N PHE A 97 -5.25 10.88 0.25
CA PHE A 97 -5.69 11.22 -1.09
C PHE A 97 -4.75 10.64 -2.18
N GLY A 98 -3.44 10.71 -1.95
CA GLY A 98 -2.46 10.03 -2.78
C GLY A 98 -2.69 8.51 -2.82
N ALA A 99 -2.90 7.88 -1.67
CA ALA A 99 -3.16 6.44 -1.57
C ALA A 99 -4.43 6.02 -2.33
N MET A 100 -5.48 6.83 -2.30
CA MET A 100 -6.68 6.62 -3.12
C MET A 100 -6.34 6.60 -4.61
N ILE A 101 -5.60 7.59 -5.10
CA ILE A 101 -5.18 7.65 -6.52
C ILE A 101 -4.31 6.43 -6.88
N GLY A 102 -3.31 6.12 -6.05
CA GLY A 102 -2.41 4.99 -6.26
C GLY A 102 -3.14 3.65 -6.30
N SER A 103 -4.20 3.49 -5.50
CA SER A 103 -5.02 2.27 -5.47
C SER A 103 -5.92 2.15 -6.70
N LEU A 104 -6.45 3.25 -7.23
CA LEU A 104 -7.24 3.24 -8.47
C LEU A 104 -6.39 2.92 -9.70
N CYS A 105 -5.17 3.46 -9.75
CA CYS A 105 -4.27 3.25 -10.88
C CYS A 105 -3.57 1.88 -10.87
N CYS A 106 -3.50 1.19 -9.73
CA CYS A 106 -2.66 -0.01 -9.59
C CYS A 106 -3.07 -1.14 -10.53
N GLY A 107 -4.37 -1.33 -10.80
CA GLY A 107 -4.87 -2.42 -11.63
C GLY A 107 -4.33 -2.35 -13.05
N HIS A 108 -4.47 -1.18 -13.68
CA HIS A 108 -3.97 -0.95 -15.04
C HIS A 108 -2.45 -1.16 -15.16
N PHE A 109 -1.68 -0.66 -14.19
CA PHE A 109 -0.22 -0.81 -14.20
C PHE A 109 0.22 -2.25 -13.90
N SER A 110 -0.45 -2.92 -12.95
CA SER A 110 -0.19 -4.31 -12.58
C SER A 110 -0.40 -5.26 -13.75
N ASP A 111 -1.48 -5.09 -14.50
CA ASP A 111 -1.83 -5.95 -15.62
C ASP A 111 -0.88 -5.76 -16.82
N ARG A 112 -0.41 -4.53 -17.05
CA ARG A 112 0.45 -4.21 -18.20
C ARG A 112 1.93 -4.48 -17.96
N LEU A 113 2.45 -4.18 -16.77
CA LEU A 113 3.89 -4.26 -16.45
C LEU A 113 4.27 -5.54 -15.67
N GLY A 114 3.29 -6.19 -15.07
CA GLY A 114 3.47 -7.31 -14.15
C GLY A 114 3.75 -6.83 -12.72
N ARG A 115 3.20 -7.56 -11.74
CA ARG A 115 3.18 -7.18 -10.31
C ARG A 115 4.56 -6.87 -9.73
N LYS A 116 5.56 -7.71 -10.00
CA LYS A 116 6.93 -7.53 -9.47
C LYS A 116 7.55 -6.20 -9.92
N LYS A 117 7.39 -5.83 -11.20
CA LYS A 117 7.97 -4.58 -11.74
C LYS A 117 7.26 -3.35 -11.18
N VAL A 118 5.94 -3.44 -11.00
CA VAL A 118 5.16 -2.39 -10.34
C VAL A 118 5.64 -2.20 -8.91
N LEU A 119 5.80 -3.26 -8.11
CA LEU A 119 6.35 -3.16 -6.75
C LEU A 119 7.75 -2.52 -6.73
N MET A 120 8.65 -2.91 -7.64
CA MET A 120 9.99 -2.33 -7.70
C MET A 120 9.99 -0.85 -8.09
N GLY A 121 9.18 -0.47 -9.09
CA GLY A 121 9.03 0.94 -9.48
C GLY A 121 8.42 1.77 -8.35
N ASN A 122 7.54 1.14 -7.57
CA ASN A 122 6.90 1.79 -6.44
C ASN A 122 7.88 2.21 -5.34
N CYS A 123 8.93 1.41 -5.09
CA CYS A 123 10.00 1.79 -4.17
C CYS A 123 10.66 3.13 -4.54
N ILE A 124 10.78 3.43 -5.84
CA ILE A 124 11.34 4.70 -6.32
C ILE A 124 10.42 5.86 -5.94
N PHE A 125 9.11 5.73 -6.15
CA PHE A 125 8.14 6.74 -5.75
C PHE A 125 8.15 6.97 -4.23
N MET A 126 8.26 5.91 -3.44
CA MET A 126 8.37 6.02 -1.98
C MET A 126 9.64 6.80 -1.57
N ILE A 127 10.80 6.47 -2.16
CA ILE A 127 12.06 7.16 -1.86
C ILE A 127 11.96 8.63 -2.24
N VAL A 128 11.42 8.95 -3.42
CA VAL A 128 11.25 10.33 -3.87
C VAL A 128 10.34 11.10 -2.92
N GLY A 129 9.19 10.53 -2.54
CA GLY A 129 8.28 11.14 -1.57
C GLY A 129 8.96 11.41 -0.23
N GLY A 130 9.69 10.43 0.32
CA GLY A 130 10.42 10.58 1.57
C GLY A 130 11.55 11.61 1.52
N VAL A 131 12.29 11.68 0.40
CA VAL A 131 13.34 12.70 0.20
C VAL A 131 12.74 14.10 0.13
N VAL A 132 11.60 14.27 -0.55
CA VAL A 132 10.89 15.55 -0.57
C VAL A 132 10.42 15.91 0.83
N GLU A 133 9.78 15.00 1.58
CA GLU A 133 9.33 15.25 2.95
C GLU A 133 10.49 15.65 3.89
N ALA A 134 11.67 15.05 3.73
CA ALA A 134 12.83 15.31 4.58
C ALA A 134 13.60 16.59 4.23
N SER A 135 13.48 17.10 3.00
CA SER A 135 14.28 18.23 2.51
C SER A 135 13.58 19.59 2.56
N VAL A 136 12.27 19.60 2.81
CA VAL A 136 11.46 20.82 2.69
C VAL A 136 11.15 21.46 4.05
N SER A 137 11.22 22.78 4.09
CA SER A 137 10.82 23.61 5.24
C SER A 137 9.48 24.33 5.02
N ASN A 138 8.70 23.90 4.02
CA ASN A 138 7.40 24.48 3.66
C ASN A 138 6.29 23.42 3.71
N VAL A 139 5.19 23.73 4.38
CA VAL A 139 4.01 22.85 4.56
C VAL A 139 3.45 22.35 3.23
N TRP A 140 3.40 23.20 2.20
CA TRP A 140 2.83 22.86 0.89
C TRP A 140 3.73 21.90 0.10
N ALA A 141 5.04 22.11 0.14
CA ALA A 141 6.01 21.22 -0.47
C ALA A 141 6.03 19.85 0.25
N PHE A 142 5.87 19.88 1.58
CA PHE A 142 5.71 18.68 2.39
C PHE A 142 4.44 17.91 2.06
N ALA A 143 3.30 18.60 1.88
CA ALA A 143 2.06 18.00 1.42
C ALA A 143 2.21 17.33 0.04
N ALA A 144 2.99 17.92 -0.87
CA ALA A 144 3.29 17.31 -2.16
C ALA A 144 4.14 16.02 -2.02
N GLY A 145 5.14 16.02 -1.12
CA GLY A 145 5.90 14.81 -0.77
C GLY A 145 4.98 13.70 -0.23
N ARG A 146 4.09 14.07 0.69
CA ARG A 146 3.06 13.18 1.27
C ARG A 146 2.13 12.59 0.23
N LEU A 147 1.73 13.37 -0.76
CA LEU A 147 0.92 12.89 -1.88
C LEU A 147 1.65 11.82 -2.68
N ILE A 148 2.93 12.04 -3.00
CA ILE A 148 3.76 11.09 -3.76
C ILE A 148 3.97 9.80 -2.96
N ALA A 149 4.33 9.91 -1.68
CA ALA A 149 4.48 8.77 -0.77
C ALA A 149 3.14 8.01 -0.59
N GLY A 150 2.03 8.75 -0.55
CA GLY A 150 0.67 8.20 -0.50
C GLY A 150 0.34 7.37 -1.74
N ILE A 151 0.54 7.92 -2.94
CA ILE A 151 0.37 7.20 -4.22
C ILE A 151 1.15 5.89 -4.19
N SER A 152 2.40 5.97 -3.73
CA SER A 152 3.24 4.79 -3.61
C SER A 152 2.64 3.75 -2.66
N SER A 153 2.29 4.15 -1.45
CA SER A 153 1.71 3.23 -0.46
C SER A 153 0.39 2.59 -0.93
N GLY A 154 -0.49 3.36 -1.57
CA GLY A 154 -1.75 2.85 -2.12
C GLY A 154 -1.53 1.77 -3.18
N THR A 155 -0.63 2.03 -4.15
CA THR A 155 -0.27 1.05 -5.17
C THR A 155 0.36 -0.20 -4.57
N ALA A 156 1.23 -0.07 -3.56
CA ALA A 156 1.83 -1.23 -2.88
C ALA A 156 0.76 -2.12 -2.24
N THR A 157 -0.12 -1.49 -1.46
CA THR A 157 -1.14 -2.19 -0.67
C THR A 157 -2.06 -3.02 -1.55
N ALA A 158 -2.50 -2.47 -2.68
CA ALA A 158 -3.37 -3.19 -3.62
C ALA A 158 -2.64 -4.30 -4.40
N THR A 159 -1.35 -4.13 -4.70
CA THR A 159 -0.60 -5.08 -5.54
C THR A 159 0.01 -6.24 -4.74
N ILE A 160 0.38 -6.01 -3.48
CA ILE A 160 1.04 -7.01 -2.61
C ILE A 160 0.16 -8.24 -2.39
N GLY A 161 -1.12 -8.06 -2.08
CA GLY A 161 -2.03 -9.19 -1.82
C GLY A 161 -2.18 -10.11 -3.04
N GLY A 162 -2.25 -9.51 -4.24
CA GLY A 162 -2.22 -10.27 -5.49
C GLY A 162 -0.88 -10.95 -5.73
N TYR A 163 0.23 -10.26 -5.48
CA TYR A 163 1.57 -10.80 -5.69
C TYR A 163 1.86 -12.03 -4.81
N VAL A 164 1.52 -11.96 -3.52
CA VAL A 164 1.66 -13.09 -2.60
C VAL A 164 0.75 -14.25 -3.01
N ASN A 165 -0.51 -13.98 -3.38
CA ASN A 165 -1.43 -15.02 -3.82
C ASN A 165 -1.04 -15.71 -5.13
N GLU A 166 -0.33 -15.03 -6.04
CA GLU A 166 0.22 -15.64 -7.26
C GLU A 166 1.46 -16.49 -7.00
N LEU A 167 2.21 -16.17 -5.95
CA LEU A 167 3.40 -16.93 -5.58
C LEU A 167 3.06 -18.13 -4.69
N SER A 168 1.97 -18.04 -3.93
CA SER A 168 1.53 -19.10 -3.02
C SER A 168 1.08 -20.36 -3.77
N PRO A 169 1.51 -21.56 -3.33
CA PRO A 169 0.99 -22.83 -3.82
C PRO A 169 -0.54 -22.89 -3.69
N PRO A 170 -1.24 -23.65 -4.56
CA PRO A 170 -2.70 -23.69 -4.55
C PRO A 170 -3.32 -24.05 -3.19
N HIS A 171 -2.64 -24.86 -2.39
CA HIS A 171 -3.11 -25.28 -1.06
C HIS A 171 -2.83 -24.27 0.07
N MET A 172 -2.05 -23.21 -0.16
CA MET A 172 -1.74 -22.14 0.80
C MET A 172 -2.27 -20.76 0.36
N ARG A 173 -2.97 -20.71 -0.77
CA ARG A 173 -3.53 -19.45 -1.28
C ARG A 173 -4.58 -18.93 -0.29
N ASN A 174 -4.50 -17.64 0.05
CA ASN A 174 -5.30 -16.98 1.11
C ASN A 174 -5.05 -17.44 2.55
N THR A 175 -3.98 -18.20 2.84
CA THR A 175 -3.56 -18.53 4.22
C THR A 175 -2.51 -17.57 4.76
N LEU A 176 -1.81 -16.87 3.86
CA LEU A 176 -0.71 -15.95 4.11
C LEU A 176 -1.16 -14.50 3.86
#